data_AF-A0A646KQQ9-F1
#
_entry.id   AF-A0A646KQQ9-F1
#
_cell.length_a   1.000
_cell.length_b   1.000
_cell.length_c   1.000
_cell.angle_alpha   90.00
_cell.angle_beta   90.00
_cell.angle_gamma   90.00
#
_symmetry.space_group_name_H-M   'P 1'
#
loop_
_entity.id
_entity.type
_entity.pdbx_description
1 polymer ?
#
loop_
_entity_poly.entity_id
_entity_poly.type
_entity_poly.pdbx_seq_one_letter_code
_entity_poly.pdbx_strand_id
1 'polypeptide(L)'
;MRIGSLHRLQINSRSDPPGSSGNRSTQKEKRRAVQYALIYFYDPAEAGPGGDEEVKEWINLDNELTEAGIKVHEAGFHPGTEGKTVTVRDGGAAVEDGVAAGSTVAGYYVLDVPDEHTAVSWAQRIPAARYGRVEIRQVTVF
;
A
#
# COMPACT_ATOMS: atom_id res chain seq x y z
N MET A 1 22.59 -74.78 -11.87
CA MET A 1 23.95 -74.83 -11.30
C MET A 1 24.83 -73.83 -12.03
N ARG A 2 25.05 -72.64 -11.44
CA ARG A 2 26.22 -71.73 -11.57
C ARG A 2 26.09 -70.71 -10.42
N ILE A 3 26.91 -70.82 -9.36
CA ILE A 3 28.02 -69.89 -8.99
C ILE A 3 27.76 -68.43 -9.39
N GLY A 4 27.85 -67.40 -8.55
CA GLY A 4 28.19 -67.18 -7.14
C GLY A 4 28.28 -65.66 -6.94
N SER A 5 28.17 -65.13 -5.72
CA SER A 5 28.75 -63.82 -5.40
C SER A 5 28.88 -63.59 -3.91
N LEU A 6 29.95 -62.89 -3.58
CA LEU A 6 30.56 -62.67 -2.28
C LEU A 6 30.01 -61.42 -1.58
N HIS A 7 30.02 -61.48 -0.24
CA HIS A 7 30.33 -60.42 0.74
C HIS A 7 29.96 -58.96 0.44
N ARG A 8 29.21 -58.33 1.37
CA ARG A 8 29.68 -57.10 2.03
C ARG A 8 28.93 -56.81 3.35
N LEU A 9 29.70 -56.71 4.43
CA LEU A 9 29.35 -56.15 5.74
C LEU A 9 29.01 -54.64 5.63
N GLN A 10 27.96 -54.20 6.31
CA GLN A 10 27.72 -52.79 6.64
C GLN A 10 28.57 -52.38 7.84
N ILE A 11 29.33 -51.28 7.72
CA ILE A 11 29.66 -50.42 8.88
C ILE A 11 29.73 -48.96 8.40
N ASN A 12 28.84 -48.14 8.94
CA ASN A 12 28.80 -46.69 8.76
C ASN A 12 29.92 -46.02 9.58
N SER A 13 30.63 -45.07 8.98
CA SER A 13 31.29 -43.97 9.68
C SER A 13 31.56 -42.85 8.68
N ARG A 14 30.61 -41.90 8.56
CA ARG A 14 30.83 -40.64 7.86
C ARG A 14 31.22 -39.59 8.91
N SER A 15 32.41 -39.04 8.74
CA SER A 15 32.91 -37.84 9.41
C SER A 15 32.26 -36.59 8.80
N ASP A 16 31.71 -35.69 9.61
CA ASP A 16 31.22 -34.39 9.16
C ASP A 16 32.39 -33.44 8.82
N PRO A 17 32.29 -32.61 7.75
CA PRO A 17 33.25 -31.54 7.49
C PRO A 17 32.88 -30.26 8.27
N PRO A 18 33.86 -29.40 8.65
CA PRO A 18 33.60 -28.18 9.41
C PRO A 18 33.25 -27.00 8.50
N GLY A 19 32.34 -26.14 8.98
CA GLY A 19 32.34 -24.70 8.66
C GLY A 19 31.35 -24.23 7.59
N SER A 20 30.05 -24.25 7.88
CA SER A 20 29.09 -23.38 7.18
C SER A 20 29.22 -21.94 7.69
N SER A 21 30.13 -21.19 7.06
CA SER A 21 30.12 -19.73 7.05
C SER A 21 28.98 -19.29 6.12
N GLY A 22 27.77 -19.20 6.66
CA GLY A 22 26.60 -18.85 5.86
C GLY A 22 25.41 -18.49 6.70
N ASN A 23 25.47 -17.37 7.44
CA ASN A 23 24.24 -16.80 8.02
C ASN A 23 24.26 -15.27 8.21
N ARG A 24 25.12 -14.54 7.48
CA ARG A 24 25.25 -13.08 7.64
C ARG A 24 24.55 -12.26 6.55
N SER A 25 23.86 -12.90 5.60
CA SER A 25 23.28 -12.21 4.42
C SER A 25 21.79 -12.47 4.18
N THR A 26 21.12 -13.33 4.97
CA THR A 26 19.68 -13.62 4.85
C THR A 26 18.81 -12.84 5.85
N GLN A 27 19.44 -12.07 6.72
CA GLN A 27 18.81 -11.23 7.76
C GLN A 27 18.98 -9.74 7.42
N LYS A 28 18.81 -9.36 6.15
CA LYS A 28 18.40 -7.99 5.83
C LYS A 28 16.95 -7.95 6.29
N GLU A 29 16.76 -7.51 7.54
CA GLU A 29 15.50 -7.46 8.27
C GLU A 29 14.32 -7.37 7.32
N LYS A 30 13.37 -8.30 7.45
CA LYS A 30 11.98 -8.02 7.05
C LYS A 30 11.59 -6.77 7.83
N ARG A 31 11.91 -5.59 7.29
CA ARG A 31 11.31 -4.33 7.70
C ARG A 31 9.83 -4.64 7.70
N ARG A 32 9.19 -4.51 8.87
CA ARG A 32 7.74 -4.64 8.92
C ARG A 32 7.24 -3.61 7.93
N ALA A 33 6.67 -4.08 6.83
CA ALA A 33 6.06 -3.20 5.87
C ALA A 33 5.03 -2.36 6.64
N VAL A 34 5.08 -1.06 6.39
CA VAL A 34 4.31 -0.07 7.14
C VAL A 34 3.24 0.45 6.21
N GLN A 35 2.01 0.46 6.70
CA GLN A 35 0.90 0.99 5.92
C GLN A 35 0.88 2.51 6.00
N TYR A 36 0.77 3.16 4.84
CA TYR A 36 0.56 4.60 4.72
C TYR A 36 -0.73 4.87 3.95
N ALA A 37 -1.55 5.77 4.49
CA ALA A 37 -2.68 6.36 3.79
C ALA A 37 -2.18 7.57 3.00
N LEU A 38 -2.51 7.59 1.71
CA LEU A 38 -2.28 8.72 0.80
C LEU A 38 -3.65 9.31 0.49
N ILE A 39 -4.00 10.40 1.17
CA ILE A 39 -5.33 11.02 1.12
C ILE A 39 -5.23 12.22 0.20
N TYR A 40 -5.96 12.20 -0.92
CA TYR A 40 -5.86 13.27 -1.92
C TYR A 40 -7.10 14.15 -1.91
N PHE A 41 -6.85 15.44 -2.04
CA PHE A 41 -7.83 16.51 -1.92
C PHE A 41 -7.82 17.38 -3.16
N TYR A 42 -8.96 18.00 -3.46
CA TYR A 42 -9.05 19.16 -4.34
C TYR A 42 -10.17 20.09 -3.85
N ASP A 43 -10.18 21.33 -4.32
CA ASP A 43 -11.29 22.24 -4.13
C ASP A 43 -12.06 22.39 -5.46
N PRO A 44 -13.29 21.87 -5.58
CA PRO A 44 -14.08 21.96 -6.82
C PRO A 44 -14.38 23.39 -7.26
N ALA A 45 -14.24 24.38 -6.36
CA ALA A 45 -14.39 25.79 -6.71
C ALA A 45 -13.12 26.40 -7.35
N GLU A 46 -11.95 25.80 -7.15
CA GLU A 46 -10.67 26.27 -7.70
C GLU A 46 -10.24 25.48 -8.94
N ALA A 47 -10.27 24.15 -8.87
CA ALA A 47 -9.84 23.26 -9.93
C ALA A 47 -10.48 21.87 -9.78
N GLY A 48 -10.45 21.08 -10.84
CA GLY A 48 -11.03 19.73 -10.85
C GLY A 48 -10.29 18.78 -11.77
N PRO A 49 -10.68 17.49 -11.78
CA PRO A 49 -10.02 16.46 -12.56
C PRO A 49 -10.03 16.75 -14.08
N GLY A 50 -8.88 16.54 -14.71
CA GLY A 50 -8.53 16.93 -16.09
C GLY A 50 -9.03 16.01 -17.21
N GLY A 51 -10.29 15.56 -17.15
CA GLY A 51 -10.91 14.80 -18.24
C GLY A 51 -10.20 13.48 -18.60
N ASP A 52 -10.34 13.03 -19.86
CA ASP A 52 -9.95 11.68 -20.30
C ASP A 52 -8.45 11.36 -20.15
N GLU A 53 -7.56 12.33 -20.28
CA GLU A 53 -6.12 12.12 -20.12
C GLU A 53 -5.77 11.79 -18.67
N GLU A 54 -6.33 12.55 -17.73
CA GLU A 54 -6.14 12.30 -16.30
C GLU A 54 -6.73 10.94 -15.89
N VAL A 55 -7.88 10.54 -16.45
CA VAL A 55 -8.45 9.20 -16.21
C VAL A 55 -7.46 8.10 -16.58
N LYS A 56 -6.71 8.24 -17.69
CA LYS A 56 -5.68 7.26 -18.08
C LYS A 56 -4.52 7.24 -17.09
N GLU A 57 -4.10 8.39 -16.57
CA GLU A 57 -3.05 8.46 -15.56
C GLU A 57 -3.45 7.75 -14.26
N TRP A 58 -4.70 7.94 -13.82
CA TRP A 58 -5.26 7.21 -12.67
C TRP A 58 -5.25 5.69 -12.91
N ILE A 59 -5.73 5.24 -14.08
CA ILE A 59 -5.73 3.81 -14.45
C ILE A 59 -4.31 3.24 -14.44
N ASN A 60 -3.33 3.97 -15.01
CA ASN A 60 -1.95 3.51 -15.06
C ASN A 60 -1.32 3.43 -13.67
N LEU A 61 -1.50 4.46 -12.83
CA LEU A 61 -1.04 4.45 -11.45
C LEU A 61 -1.63 3.26 -10.69
N ASP A 62 -2.92 2.99 -10.88
CA ASP A 62 -3.59 1.90 -10.19
C ASP A 62 -3.06 0.52 -10.59
N ASN A 63 -2.84 0.31 -11.88
CA ASN A 63 -2.22 -0.92 -12.39
C ASN A 63 -0.82 -1.11 -11.79
N GLU A 64 0.01 -0.07 -11.76
CA GLU A 64 1.36 -0.17 -11.20
C GLU A 64 1.38 -0.47 -9.70
N LEU A 65 0.49 0.14 -8.92
CA LEU A 65 0.34 -0.13 -7.49
C LEU A 65 -0.11 -1.59 -7.24
N THR A 66 -1.00 -2.08 -8.11
CA THR A 66 -1.50 -3.46 -8.09
C THR A 66 -0.40 -4.45 -8.45
N GLU A 67 0.33 -4.21 -9.55
CA GLU A 67 1.44 -5.05 -10.01
C GLU A 67 2.60 -5.10 -9.01
N ALA A 68 2.87 -3.98 -8.33
CA ALA A 68 3.85 -3.91 -7.25
C ALA A 68 3.41 -4.68 -5.99
N GLY A 69 2.13 -5.06 -5.87
CA GLY A 69 1.59 -5.81 -4.74
C GLY A 69 1.55 -5.02 -3.44
N ILE A 70 1.55 -3.68 -3.51
CA ILE A 70 1.60 -2.78 -2.35
C ILE A 70 0.24 -2.15 -2.04
N LYS A 71 -0.76 -2.24 -2.93
CA LYS A 71 -2.09 -1.67 -2.71
C LYS A 71 -2.89 -2.50 -1.72
N VAL A 72 -3.10 -1.98 -0.50
CA VAL A 72 -3.93 -2.62 0.54
C VAL A 72 -5.41 -2.30 0.31
N HIS A 73 -5.71 -1.04 0.03
CA HIS A 73 -7.06 -0.55 -0.24
C HIS A 73 -7.00 0.75 -1.03
N GLU A 74 -8.06 1.07 -1.75
CA GLU A 74 -8.27 2.38 -2.37
C GLU A 74 -9.77 2.69 -2.44
N ALA A 75 -10.11 3.97 -2.52
CA ALA A 75 -11.44 4.40 -2.95
C ALA A 75 -11.40 5.85 -3.43
N GLY A 76 -12.17 6.13 -4.47
CA GLY A 76 -12.64 7.47 -4.81
C GLY A 76 -14.01 7.74 -4.22
N PHE A 77 -14.33 9.01 -3.98
CA PHE A 77 -15.63 9.42 -3.49
C PHE A 77 -16.45 10.12 -4.58
N HIS A 78 -17.77 9.96 -4.50
CA HIS A 78 -18.72 10.75 -5.27
C HIS A 78 -18.62 12.24 -4.90
N PRO A 79 -19.17 13.15 -5.74
CA PRO A 79 -19.18 14.58 -5.44
C PRO A 79 -19.66 14.87 -4.02
N GLY A 80 -18.97 15.79 -3.33
CA GLY A 80 -19.25 16.11 -1.93
C GLY A 80 -20.70 16.55 -1.67
N THR A 81 -21.39 17.10 -2.67
CA THR A 81 -22.81 17.47 -2.63
C THR A 81 -23.77 16.30 -2.43
N GLU A 82 -23.35 15.08 -2.76
CA GLU A 82 -24.14 13.86 -2.55
C GLU A 82 -23.94 13.26 -1.14
N GLY A 83 -22.98 13.79 -0.38
CA GLY A 83 -22.65 13.34 0.97
C GLY A 83 -23.63 13.79 2.05
N LYS A 84 -23.24 13.51 3.29
CA LYS A 84 -23.87 13.99 4.51
C LYS A 84 -22.78 14.34 5.51
N THR A 85 -22.95 15.45 6.24
CA THR A 85 -22.10 15.80 7.38
C THR A 85 -22.88 15.56 8.66
N VAL A 86 -22.29 14.82 9.60
CA VAL A 86 -22.89 14.57 10.92
C VAL A 86 -22.02 15.20 11.99
N THR A 87 -22.61 16.06 12.82
CA THR A 87 -21.94 16.69 13.95
C THR A 87 -22.67 16.33 15.25
N VAL A 88 -21.93 15.83 16.25
CA VAL A 88 -22.49 15.51 17.58
C VAL A 88 -21.85 16.39 18.63
N ARG A 89 -22.66 17.19 19.33
CA ARG A 89 -22.24 18.11 20.41
C ARG A 89 -23.36 18.26 21.43
N ASP A 90 -23.00 18.51 22.68
CA ASP A 90 -23.94 18.78 23.79
C ASP A 90 -25.10 17.77 23.92
N GLY A 91 -24.82 16.50 23.61
CA GLY A 91 -25.82 15.42 23.68
C GLY A 91 -26.80 15.34 22.50
N GLY A 92 -26.65 16.19 21.46
CA GLY A 92 -27.45 16.18 20.25
C GLY A 92 -26.65 15.86 18.99
N ALA A 93 -27.34 15.40 17.93
CA ALA A 93 -26.77 15.17 16.60
C ALA A 93 -27.45 16.07 15.57
N ALA A 94 -26.65 16.77 14.77
CA ALA A 94 -27.06 17.51 13.59
C ALA A 94 -26.60 16.78 12.33
N VAL A 95 -27.46 16.69 11.32
CA VAL A 95 -27.17 16.09 10.02
C VAL A 95 -27.41 17.13 8.94
N GLU A 96 -26.40 17.37 8.12
CA GLU A 96 -26.42 18.35 7.03
C GLU A 96 -26.21 17.63 5.69
N ASP A 97 -26.87 18.12 4.64
CA ASP A 97 -26.64 17.65 3.29
C ASP A 97 -25.29 18.15 2.76
N GLY A 98 -24.54 17.24 2.15
CA GLY A 98 -23.22 17.50 1.62
C GLY A 98 -22.08 17.39 2.63
N VAL A 99 -20.86 17.41 2.13
CA VAL A 99 -19.62 17.56 2.92
C VAL A 99 -19.27 19.03 3.12
N ALA A 100 -18.37 19.33 4.05
CA ALA A 100 -17.89 20.69 4.28
C ALA A 100 -17.35 21.33 2.98
N ALA A 101 -17.70 22.60 2.76
CA ALA A 101 -17.25 23.36 1.61
C ALA A 101 -15.73 23.62 1.61
N GLY A 102 -15.18 23.90 0.43
CA GLY A 102 -13.77 24.13 0.20
C GLY A 102 -13.03 22.84 -0.16
N SER A 103 -11.75 22.76 0.20
CA SER A 103 -10.92 21.59 -0.09
C SER A 103 -11.44 20.32 0.59
N THR A 104 -11.90 19.37 -0.22
CA THR A 104 -12.51 18.10 0.23
C THR A 104 -11.63 16.91 -0.10
N VAL A 105 -11.78 15.82 0.66
CA VAL A 105 -11.17 14.53 0.31
C VAL A 105 -11.87 13.98 -0.93
N ALA A 106 -11.09 13.68 -1.96
CA ALA A 106 -11.56 13.09 -3.21
C ALA A 106 -11.41 11.57 -3.23
N GLY A 107 -10.48 11.06 -2.44
CA GLY A 107 -10.28 9.64 -2.25
C GLY A 107 -8.98 9.37 -1.51
N TYR A 108 -8.60 8.10 -1.46
CA TYR A 108 -7.39 7.68 -0.79
C TYR A 108 -6.85 6.36 -1.34
N TYR A 109 -5.55 6.16 -1.13
CA TYR A 109 -4.90 4.85 -1.14
C TYR A 109 -4.44 4.48 0.26
N VAL A 110 -4.43 3.19 0.59
CA VAL A 110 -3.61 2.62 1.66
C VAL A 110 -2.58 1.71 1.01
N LEU A 111 -1.30 2.05 1.17
CA LEU A 111 -0.19 1.33 0.59
C LEU A 111 0.67 0.68 1.66
N ASP A 112 1.10 -0.56 1.43
CA ASP A 112 2.06 -1.28 2.28
C ASP A 112 3.47 -1.13 1.70
N VAL A 113 4.26 -0.23 2.28
CA VAL A 113 5.57 0.20 1.74
C VAL A 113 6.65 0.18 2.83
N PRO A 114 7.94 0.09 2.47
CA PRO A 114 9.01 -0.09 3.47
C PRO A 114 9.30 1.16 4.32
N ASP A 115 8.92 2.36 3.87
CA ASP A 115 9.14 3.64 4.55
C ASP A 115 8.31 4.79 3.96
N GLU A 116 8.26 5.90 4.69
CA GLU A 116 7.57 7.14 4.31
C GLU A 116 8.10 7.71 2.98
N HIS A 117 9.42 7.63 2.74
CA HIS A 117 10.00 8.11 1.48
C HIS A 117 9.42 7.39 0.27
N THR A 118 9.23 6.07 0.38
CA THR A 118 8.54 5.29 -0.66
C THR A 118 7.09 5.76 -0.83
N ALA A 119 6.35 6.00 0.26
CA ALA A 119 5.00 6.55 0.20
C ALA A 119 4.95 7.92 -0.50
N VAL A 120 5.90 8.82 -0.18
CA VAL A 120 6.04 10.14 -0.84
C VAL A 120 6.26 9.99 -2.34
N SER A 121 7.11 9.05 -2.76
CA SER A 121 7.37 8.83 -4.19
C SER A 121 6.11 8.40 -4.96
N TRP A 122 5.22 7.62 -4.34
CA TRP A 122 3.93 7.26 -4.93
C TRP A 122 2.94 8.43 -4.88
N ALA A 123 2.92 9.18 -3.78
CA ALA A 123 2.03 10.34 -3.62
C ALA A 123 2.27 11.42 -4.69
N GLN A 124 3.52 11.65 -5.09
CA GLN A 124 3.87 12.59 -6.16
C GLN A 124 3.26 12.24 -7.53
N ARG A 125 2.83 10.99 -7.71
CA ARG A 125 2.30 10.46 -8.96
C ARG A 125 0.77 10.51 -9.02
N ILE A 126 0.10 10.82 -7.91
CA ILE A 126 -1.35 10.98 -7.84
C ILE A 126 -1.73 12.25 -8.62
N PRO A 127 -2.53 12.14 -9.70
CA PRO A 127 -2.88 13.29 -10.55
C PRO A 127 -3.45 14.50 -9.79
N ALA A 128 -4.28 14.27 -8.76
CA ALA A 128 -4.84 15.31 -7.90
C ALA A 128 -3.79 16.19 -7.20
N ALA A 129 -2.55 15.73 -7.05
CA ALA A 129 -1.47 16.53 -6.49
C ALA A 129 -1.15 17.79 -7.34
N ARG A 130 -1.52 17.82 -8.62
CA ARG A 130 -1.25 18.96 -9.53
C ARG A 130 -2.15 20.16 -9.28
N TYR A 131 -3.37 19.93 -8.77
CA TYR A 131 -4.39 20.97 -8.59
C TYR A 131 -5.00 21.00 -7.18
N GLY A 132 -4.58 20.09 -6.31
CA GLY A 132 -4.94 20.06 -4.91
C GLY A 132 -3.75 19.65 -4.06
N ARG A 133 -3.89 18.61 -3.24
CA ARG A 133 -2.79 18.08 -2.41
C ARG A 133 -2.96 16.62 -2.08
N VAL A 134 -1.89 15.99 -1.62
CA VAL A 134 -1.91 14.66 -1.02
C VAL A 134 -1.32 14.72 0.38
N GLU A 135 -2.06 14.25 1.37
CA GLU A 135 -1.57 14.06 2.74
C GLU A 135 -1.16 12.60 2.93
N ILE A 136 0.04 12.40 3.48
CA ILE A 136 0.62 11.07 3.71
C ILE A 136 0.62 10.82 5.21
N ARG A 137 0.01 9.71 5.64
CA ARG A 137 -0.14 9.38 7.06
C ARG A 137 0.15 7.92 7.31
N GLN A 138 0.98 7.62 8.29
CA GLN A 138 1.15 6.24 8.76
C GLN A 138 -0.17 5.72 9.35
N VAL A 139 -0.55 4.50 8.99
CA VAL A 139 -1.78 3.83 9.43
C VAL A 139 -1.48 2.98 10.66
N THR A 140 -2.38 3.05 11.65
CA THR A 140 -2.42 2.10 12.78
C THR A 140 -3.40 0.98 12.43
N VAL A 141 -2.93 -0.26 12.53
CA VAL A 141 -3.76 -1.47 12.31
C VAL A 141 -4.14 -2.03 13.68
N PHE A 142 -5.43 -2.28 13.90
CA PHE A 142 -6.00 -2.79 15.17
C PHE A 142 -6.51 -4.23 15.03
#